data_AF-A0A371J4G0-F1
#
_entry.id   AF-A0A371J4G0-F1
#
_cell.length_a   1.000
_cell.length_b   1.000
_cell.length_c   1.000
_cell.angle_alpha   90.00
_cell.angle_beta   90.00
_cell.angle_gamma   90.00
#
_symmetry.space_group_name_H-M   'P 1'
#
loop_
_entity.id
_entity.type
_entity.pdbx_description
1 polymer ?
#
loop_
_entity_poly.entity_id
_entity_poly.type
_entity_poly.pdbx_seq_one_letter_code
_entity_poly.pdbx_strand_id
1 'polypeptide(L)'
;MQSNLNCMANNCAFNKSNVCYASHIKVEGFEAQITPETYCDSFRNSTSFNLSNYSESTDVTNTQNISCSAANCTYNISGACNAIHVDINYENESCETFVLR
;
A
#
# COMPACT_ATOMS: atom_id res chain seq x y z
N MET A 1 4.56 -7.37 -17.91
CA MET A 1 5.00 -6.59 -16.74
C MET A 1 4.12 -7.05 -15.59
N GLN A 2 4.69 -7.79 -14.65
CA GLN A 2 3.96 -8.33 -13.50
C GLN A 2 4.33 -7.40 -12.34
N SER A 3 3.32 -6.83 -11.68
CA SER A 3 3.58 -5.96 -10.53
C SER A 3 3.92 -6.81 -9.33
N ASN A 4 4.95 -6.45 -8.56
CA ASN A 4 5.32 -7.16 -7.33
C ASN A 4 4.49 -6.69 -6.13
N LEU A 5 3.25 -6.30 -6.39
CA LEU A 5 2.31 -5.79 -5.41
C LEU A 5 0.95 -6.41 -5.67
N ASN A 6 0.45 -7.19 -4.73
CA ASN A 6 -0.90 -7.71 -4.75
C ASN A 6 -1.77 -6.92 -3.78
N CYS A 7 -2.95 -6.54 -4.24
CA CYS A 7 -3.96 -5.94 -3.39
C CYS A 7 -5.03 -6.98 -3.07
N MET A 8 -5.02 -7.55 -1.87
CA MET A 8 -6.08 -8.47 -1.43
C MET A 8 -7.24 -7.73 -0.74
N ALA A 9 -7.09 -6.43 -0.49
CA ALA A 9 -8.13 -5.58 0.06
C ALA A 9 -9.29 -5.40 -0.94
N ASN A 10 -10.35 -6.20 -0.80
CA ASN A 10 -11.56 -6.10 -1.64
C ASN A 10 -12.26 -4.74 -1.53
N ASN A 11 -12.11 -4.07 -0.38
CA ASN A 11 -12.67 -2.75 -0.13
C ASN A 11 -11.76 -1.62 -0.64
N CYS A 12 -10.63 -1.90 -1.29
CA CYS A 12 -9.79 -0.86 -1.86
C CYS A 12 -10.40 -0.32 -3.16
N ALA A 13 -10.59 1.00 -3.24
CA ALA A 13 -11.13 1.67 -4.42
C ALA A 13 -10.25 1.53 -5.67
N PHE A 14 -8.95 1.25 -5.49
CA PHE A 14 -7.97 1.08 -6.56
C PHE A 14 -7.67 -0.39 -6.89
N ASN A 15 -8.31 -1.34 -6.21
CA ASN A 15 -8.09 -2.76 -6.46
C ASN A 15 -8.97 -3.25 -7.61
N LYS A 16 -8.34 -3.84 -8.62
CA LYS A 16 -9.01 -4.47 -9.76
C LYS A 16 -8.38 -5.84 -9.99
N SER A 17 -9.14 -6.90 -9.69
CA SER A 17 -8.70 -8.30 -9.82
C SER A 17 -7.42 -8.64 -9.03
N ASN A 18 -7.33 -8.17 -7.79
CA ASN A 18 -6.18 -8.32 -6.88
C ASN A 18 -4.93 -7.53 -7.27
N VAL A 19 -5.05 -6.58 -8.21
CA VAL A 19 -3.98 -5.69 -8.64
C VAL A 19 -4.33 -4.27 -8.21
N CYS A 20 -3.37 -3.58 -7.59
CA CYS A 20 -3.54 -2.17 -7.24
C CYS A 20 -3.22 -1.27 -8.44
N TYR A 21 -4.07 -0.28 -8.68
CA TYR A 21 -3.89 0.77 -9.69
C TYR A 21 -3.81 2.17 -9.05
N ALA A 22 -3.41 2.22 -7.78
CA ALA A 22 -3.15 3.47 -7.10
C ALA A 22 -1.89 4.13 -7.70
N SER A 23 -1.97 5.40 -8.07
CA SER A 23 -0.83 6.12 -8.64
C SER A 23 0.38 6.17 -7.70
N HIS A 24 0.11 6.22 -6.39
CA HIS A 24 1.11 6.24 -5.35
C HIS A 24 0.53 5.69 -4.04
N ILE A 25 1.30 4.86 -3.34
CA ILE A 25 0.94 4.33 -2.03
C ILE A 25 1.78 5.04 -0.97
N LYS A 26 1.12 5.60 0.04
CA LYS A 26 1.79 6.25 1.17
C LYS A 26 1.46 5.49 2.43
N VAL A 27 2.48 4.96 3.08
CA VAL A 27 2.37 4.25 4.36
C VAL A 27 2.87 5.16 5.45
N GLU A 28 2.01 5.47 6.40
CA GLU A 28 2.33 6.26 7.58
C GLU A 28 2.44 5.35 8.81
N GLY A 29 3.17 5.82 9.81
CA GLY A 29 3.52 5.04 11.00
C GLY A 29 4.80 5.52 11.66
N PHE A 30 5.02 6.84 11.71
CA PHE A 30 6.26 7.44 12.23
C PHE A 30 6.61 6.91 13.63
N GLU A 31 5.59 6.76 14.49
CA GLU A 31 5.70 6.23 15.85
C GLU A 31 5.33 4.74 15.96
N ALA A 32 5.05 4.08 14.84
CA ALA A 32 4.65 2.68 14.84
C ALA A 32 5.79 1.80 15.37
N GLN A 33 5.50 1.07 16.43
CA GLN A 33 6.36 0.05 17.02
C GLN A 33 6.01 -1.34 16.53
N ILE A 34 4.81 -1.54 15.99
CA ILE A 34 4.36 -2.82 15.43
C ILE A 34 3.64 -2.61 14.10
N THR A 35 3.66 -3.63 13.23
CA THR A 35 3.02 -3.60 11.90
C THR A 35 1.56 -3.11 11.89
N PRO A 36 0.66 -3.51 12.82
CA PRO A 36 -0.71 -3.02 12.82
C PRO A 36 -0.86 -1.54 13.23
N GLU A 37 0.19 -0.89 13.72
CA GLU A 37 0.19 0.58 13.97
C GLU A 37 0.56 1.39 12.72
N THR A 38 0.94 0.72 11.62
CA THR A 38 1.11 1.36 10.32
C THR A 38 -0.20 1.36 9.54
N TYR A 39 -0.45 2.41 8.78
CA TYR A 39 -1.63 2.52 7.93
C TYR A 39 -1.30 3.12 6.58
N CYS A 40 -2.02 2.71 5.55
CA CYS A 40 -1.91 3.30 4.21
C CYS A 40 -2.74 4.59 4.14
N ASP A 41 -2.09 5.76 4.22
CA ASP A 41 -2.74 7.07 4.06
C ASP A 41 -3.39 7.24 2.67
N SER A 42 -2.78 6.62 1.65
CA SER A 42 -3.31 6.54 0.29
C SER A 42 -4.50 5.58 0.12
N PHE A 43 -4.80 4.76 1.14
CA PHE A 43 -5.91 3.83 1.05
C PHE A 43 -7.24 4.59 0.98
N ARG A 44 -8.10 4.12 0.08
CA ARG A 44 -9.43 4.66 -0.12
C ARG A 44 -10.39 3.50 -0.18
N ASN A 45 -11.42 3.54 0.66
CA ASN A 45 -12.43 2.50 0.68
C ASN A 45 -13.38 2.70 -0.51
N SER A 46 -13.63 1.65 -1.30
CA SER A 46 -14.50 1.68 -2.49
C SER A 46 -15.94 2.10 -2.17
N THR A 47 -16.38 1.92 -0.93
CA THR A 47 -17.72 2.29 -0.46
C THR A 47 -17.79 3.78 -0.09
N SER A 48 -16.71 4.37 0.42
CA SER A 48 -16.69 5.77 0.89
C SER A 48 -16.01 6.73 -0.09
N PHE A 49 -15.22 6.21 -1.03
CA PHE A 49 -14.48 6.98 -2.01
C PHE A 49 -15.08 6.80 -3.40
N ASN A 50 -15.52 7.89 -4.00
CA ASN A 50 -16.03 7.89 -5.35
C ASN A 50 -14.89 8.19 -6.35
N LEU A 51 -14.58 7.22 -7.21
CA LEU A 51 -13.47 7.28 -8.17
C LEU A 51 -13.71 8.28 -9.33
N SER A 52 -14.88 8.92 -9.45
CA SER A 52 -15.25 9.75 -10.62
C SER A 52 -14.31 10.92 -10.91
N ASN A 53 -13.54 11.39 -9.93
CA ASN A 53 -12.55 12.46 -10.11
C ASN A 53 -11.10 11.95 -10.16
N TYR A 54 -10.89 10.65 -9.93
CA TYR A 54 -9.57 10.06 -10.05
C TYR A 54 -9.41 9.54 -11.47
N SER A 55 -8.43 10.06 -12.21
CA SER A 55 -8.10 9.51 -13.51
C SER A 55 -7.70 8.04 -13.28
N GLU A 56 -8.49 7.11 -13.83
CA GLU A 56 -8.19 5.68 -13.77
C GLU A 56 -6.77 5.51 -14.35
N SER A 57 -5.80 5.26 -13.46
CA SER A 57 -4.43 5.05 -13.90
C SER A 57 -4.38 3.71 -14.61
N THR A 58 -3.84 3.70 -15.83
CA THR A 58 -3.63 2.45 -16.57
C THR A 58 -2.39 1.70 -16.07
N ASP A 59 -1.56 2.38 -15.27
CA ASP A 59 -0.35 1.83 -14.70
C ASP A 59 -0.64 1.02 -13.42
N VAL A 60 -0.06 -0.18 -13.38
CA VAL A 60 -0.09 -1.03 -12.18
C VAL A 60 0.86 -0.49 -11.13
N THR A 61 0.39 -0.38 -9.89
CA THR A 61 1.22 0.07 -8.77
C THR A 61 2.24 -1.00 -8.43
N ASN A 62 3.52 -0.63 -8.33
CA ASN A 62 4.58 -1.52 -7.87
C ASN A 62 5.22 -1.02 -6.57
N THR A 63 6.20 -1.76 -6.04
CA THR A 63 6.85 -1.41 -4.77
C THR A 63 7.61 -0.07 -4.80
N GLN A 64 8.06 0.38 -5.97
CA GLN A 64 8.71 1.69 -6.14
C GLN A 64 7.73 2.86 -6.02
N ASN A 65 6.43 2.61 -6.21
CA ASN A 65 5.39 3.61 -5.99
C ASN A 65 4.94 3.70 -4.51
N ILE A 66 5.61 2.96 -3.61
CA ILE A 66 5.31 2.98 -2.18
C ILE A 66 6.31 3.88 -1.46
N SER A 67 5.81 4.96 -0.87
CA SER A 67 6.53 5.73 0.15
C SER A 67 6.16 5.22 1.53
N CYS A 68 7.15 5.09 2.42
CA CYS A 68 6.97 4.60 3.78
C CYS A 68 7.60 5.58 4.77
N SER A 69 6.78 6.13 5.67
CA SER A 69 7.23 7.02 6.75
C SER A 69 7.44 6.26 8.07
N ALA A 70 7.23 4.94 8.09
CA ALA A 70 7.35 4.15 9.30
C ALA A 70 8.81 3.97 9.72
N ALA A 71 9.14 4.38 10.95
CA ALA A 71 10.51 4.43 11.44
C ALA A 71 11.13 3.03 11.63
N ASN A 72 10.32 2.05 12.05
CA ASN A 72 10.78 0.69 12.35
C ASN A 72 10.51 -0.32 11.21
N CYS A 73 10.32 0.17 9.99
CA CYS A 73 10.01 -0.67 8.85
C CYS A 73 11.29 -1.26 8.21
N THR A 74 11.43 -2.59 8.22
CA THR A 74 12.60 -3.31 7.67
C THR A 74 12.87 -3.03 6.19
N TYR A 75 11.82 -2.82 5.40
CA TYR A 75 11.92 -2.56 3.97
C TYR A 75 11.88 -1.07 3.63
N ASN A 76 11.83 -0.19 4.64
CA ASN A 76 11.89 1.25 4.44
C ASN A 76 13.35 1.68 4.33
N ILE A 77 13.77 2.03 3.11
CA ILE A 77 15.10 2.58 2.86
C ILE A 77 14.90 4.06 2.51
N SER A 78 15.28 4.94 3.45
CA SER A 78 15.24 6.40 3.26
C SER A 78 13.87 6.96 2.86
N GLY A 79 12.77 6.35 3.30
CA GLY A 79 11.41 6.78 2.97
C GLY A 79 10.75 6.02 1.82
N ALA A 80 11.47 5.12 1.15
CA ALA A 80 10.98 4.32 0.04
C ALA A 80 10.88 2.83 0.40
N CYS A 81 9.90 2.13 -0.16
CA CYS A 81 9.80 0.69 -0.01
C CYS A 81 10.77 -0.04 -0.94
N ASN A 82 11.67 -0.86 -0.37
CA ASN A 82 12.58 -1.72 -1.10
C ASN A 82 12.21 -3.21 -1.00
N ALA A 83 10.94 -3.50 -0.67
CA ALA A 83 10.45 -4.87 -0.65
C ALA A 83 10.47 -5.47 -2.06
N ILE A 84 10.87 -6.73 -2.16
CA ILE A 84 10.83 -7.48 -3.41
C ILE A 84 9.38 -7.74 -3.82
N HIS A 85 8.50 -7.99 -2.85
CA HIS A 85 7.09 -8.30 -3.04
C HIS A 85 6.24 -7.72 -1.89
N VAL A 86 5.07 -7.16 -2.19
CA VAL A 86 4.15 -6.58 -1.20
C VAL A 86 2.74 -7.14 -1.35
N ASP A 87 2.15 -7.59 -0.25
CA ASP A 87 0.73 -7.97 -0.19
C ASP A 87 -0.03 -7.01 0.74
N ILE A 88 -1.10 -6.41 0.23
CA ILE A 88 -2.01 -5.53 0.99
C ILE A 88 -3.19 -6.37 1.48
N ASN A 89 -3.30 -6.57 2.79
CA ASN A 89 -4.27 -7.50 3.38
C ASN A 89 -5.66 -6.90 3.64
N TYR A 90 -6.60 -7.81 3.88
CA TYR A 90 -8.02 -7.54 4.07
C TYR A 90 -8.37 -6.87 5.42
N GLU A 91 -7.63 -7.15 6.50
CA GLU A 91 -8.09 -6.83 7.87
C GLU A 91 -7.55 -5.52 8.47
N ASN A 92 -6.38 -5.04 8.06
CA ASN A 92 -5.79 -3.82 8.63
C ASN A 92 -5.25 -2.86 7.57
N GLU A 93 -5.48 -3.16 6.27
CA GLU A 93 -4.89 -2.40 5.16
C GLU A 93 -3.36 -2.23 5.27
N SER A 94 -2.74 -3.05 6.11
CA SER A 94 -1.33 -3.03 6.45
C SER A 94 -0.61 -3.93 5.45
N CYS A 95 0.50 -3.42 4.92
CA CYS A 95 1.37 -4.22 4.08
C CYS A 95 2.09 -5.22 4.99
N GLU A 96 1.67 -6.48 4.97
CA GLU A 96 2.21 -7.52 5.88
C GLU A 96 3.68 -7.86 5.62
N THR A 97 4.26 -7.38 4.52
CA THR A 97 5.70 -7.47 4.28
C THR A 97 6.51 -6.69 5.31
N PHE A 98 5.92 -5.78 6.10
CA PHE A 98 6.63 -5.05 7.14
C PHE A 98 6.81 -5.90 8.40
N VAL A 99 7.79 -6.80 8.37
CA VAL A 99 8.25 -7.52 9.56
C VAL A 99 9.09 -6.55 10.40
N LEU A 100 8.71 -6.38 11.66
CA LEU A 100 9.53 -5.64 12.62
C LEU A 100 10.90 -6.32 12.75
N ARG A 101 11.95 -5.52 12.86
CA ARG A 101 13.32 -6.02 13.03
C ARG A 101 13.57 -6.53 14.44
#